data_AF-A0A429S9A6-F1
#
_entry.id   AF-A0A429S9A6-F1
#
_cell.length_a   1.000
_cell.length_b   1.000
_cell.length_c   1.000
_cell.angle_alpha   90.00
_cell.angle_beta   90.00
_cell.angle_gamma   90.00
#
_symmetry.space_group_name_H-M   'P 1'
#
loop_
_entity.id
_entity.type
_entity.pdbx_description
1 polymer ?
#
loop_
_entity_poly.entity_id
_entity_poly.type
_entity_poly.pdbx_seq_one_letter_code
_entity_poly.pdbx_strand_id
1 'polypeptide(L)'
;MTSEQQHTSPHPHHRRRRNWAVGSIAAAVLLAGGGTAYWASSAYGGSGGGRTDADRASASLRAPGSPQSTEPSAPGIAPGEPDPSGGGVTYEATGPLPQGPKSSPRFKADGEVTKEEVARLAAALGIEGEPRLSGEQWQAGEVRDSSGPRLTVTRKAPGTWTYTHFQLGGGDNCQKGKDSCGAIAPPEGDPGKAVSEEAAKKAAGPVLAAVGQNGAALDARLTQGAVRVVAADPVVGGLPTQGWTTKVNVGADGQVVGGSGELKAPVQAGEAVIVPAEEALKRLNARSGPGRSPAPSGCATSVPLEPDTPVHSGDPLPCNPEPRPIKPPRTEQVRAAVVGLAPGTVDGVRGLVPAWLFEVAGKGGGPAHTVAQPAVEEPKGDGGAGTVPGFSYSEGDRKLTVNFWGGACSDYGLEVRESAQSVLVKIIDTPRQPGRACILIAEDMSLTAKLEQPLGDRKVIDVKSGQELPRQS
;
A
#
# COMPACT_ATOMS: atom_id res chain seq x y z
N MET A 1 -39.00 14.70 75.21
CA MET A 1 -37.55 14.56 75.02
C MET A 1 -37.12 15.82 74.26
N THR A 2 -36.95 17.00 74.89
CA THR A 2 -35.75 17.45 75.63
C THR A 2 -34.47 16.96 74.93
N SER A 3 -33.51 17.77 74.50
CA SER A 3 -33.12 19.16 74.76
C SER A 3 -32.12 19.52 73.62
N GLU A 4 -32.09 20.69 72.98
CA GLU A 4 -31.71 22.03 73.45
C GLU A 4 -30.39 22.49 72.78
N GLN A 5 -30.47 23.68 72.17
CA GLN A 5 -29.48 24.75 71.94
C GLN A 5 -28.14 24.47 71.23
N GLN A 6 -27.83 25.14 70.10
CA GLN A 6 -27.45 26.57 69.91
C GLN A 6 -26.15 26.98 70.61
N HIS A 7 -25.09 27.29 69.83
CA HIS A 7 -24.26 28.52 69.94
C HIS A 7 -23.10 28.49 68.90
N THR A 8 -23.07 29.43 67.94
CA THR A 8 -22.18 30.62 67.82
C THR A 8 -20.70 30.36 67.45
N SER A 9 -20.28 30.91 66.31
CA SER A 9 -18.87 31.24 65.94
C SER A 9 -18.28 32.27 66.93
N PRO A 10 -16.94 32.38 67.17
CA PRO A 10 -16.00 33.04 66.23
C PRO A 10 -14.45 32.75 66.32
N HIS A 11 -13.72 33.06 65.23
CA HIS A 11 -12.32 33.62 65.18
C HIS A 11 -11.10 32.74 65.63
N PRO A 12 -9.83 33.18 65.48
CA PRO A 12 -9.01 33.26 64.25
C PRO A 12 -7.55 32.72 64.39
N HIS A 13 -6.77 32.82 63.30
CA HIS A 13 -5.30 32.81 63.18
C HIS A 13 -4.50 31.51 63.41
N HIS A 14 -3.76 31.08 62.39
CA HIS A 14 -2.30 30.99 62.46
C HIS A 14 -1.65 31.06 61.06
N ARG A 15 -0.82 32.09 60.87
CA ARG A 15 0.13 32.19 59.75
C ARG A 15 1.30 31.23 59.99
N ARG A 16 1.67 30.45 58.98
CA ARG A 16 3.08 30.07 58.74
C ARG A 16 3.44 30.23 57.26
N ARG A 17 4.47 31.05 57.06
CA ARG A 17 5.35 31.22 55.89
C ARG A 17 5.89 29.83 55.44
N ARG A 18 6.37 29.55 54.23
CA ARG A 18 6.66 30.24 52.96
C ARG A 18 7.36 29.16 52.09
N ASN A 19 7.27 29.31 50.77
CA ASN A 19 8.21 28.85 49.72
C ASN A 19 7.90 27.64 48.79
N TRP A 20 7.81 28.00 47.48
CA TRP A 20 8.33 27.39 46.24
C TRP A 20 7.67 26.12 45.69
N ALA A 21 7.15 26.20 44.45
CA ALA A 21 7.84 25.66 43.27
C ALA A 21 6.93 25.76 42.01
N VAL A 22 7.55 26.22 40.93
CA VAL A 22 7.06 26.18 39.55
C VAL A 22 6.86 24.72 39.13
N GLY A 23 5.67 24.38 38.62
CA GLY A 23 5.35 23.06 38.07
C GLY A 23 5.20 23.15 36.55
N SER A 24 6.22 22.67 35.85
CA SER A 24 6.35 22.60 34.40
C SER A 24 5.21 21.80 33.74
N ILE A 25 4.65 22.33 32.66
CA ILE A 25 3.80 21.59 31.73
C ILE A 25 4.72 20.87 30.75
N ALA A 26 4.91 19.57 30.94
CA ALA A 26 5.52 18.71 29.93
C ALA A 26 4.43 18.26 28.95
N ALA A 27 4.36 18.89 27.78
CA ALA A 27 3.59 18.39 26.65
C ALA A 27 4.39 17.28 25.97
N ALA A 28 4.04 16.02 26.25
CA ALA A 28 4.59 14.87 25.54
C ALA A 28 3.92 14.75 24.16
N VAL A 29 4.65 15.08 23.11
CA VAL A 29 4.28 14.80 21.72
C VAL A 29 4.62 13.35 21.41
N LEU A 30 3.60 12.49 21.32
CA LEU A 30 3.75 11.14 20.80
C LEU A 30 3.83 11.21 19.27
N LEU A 31 5.04 11.02 18.74
CA LEU A 31 5.30 10.73 17.34
C LEU A 31 4.70 9.37 17.00
N ALA A 32 3.52 9.36 16.38
CA ALA A 32 2.98 8.20 15.69
C ALA A 32 3.81 7.98 14.42
N GLY A 33 4.87 7.18 14.53
CA GLY A 33 5.53 6.57 13.38
C GLY A 33 4.53 5.67 12.66
N GLY A 34 4.09 6.11 11.47
CA GLY A 34 3.27 5.31 10.57
C GLY A 34 4.06 4.09 10.11
N GLY A 35 3.79 2.96 10.76
CA GLY A 35 4.36 1.66 10.43
C GLY A 35 3.98 1.24 9.03
N THR A 36 5.00 0.86 8.26
CA THR A 36 4.88 0.11 7.02
C THR A 36 4.22 -1.24 7.31
N ALA A 37 3.10 -1.53 6.65
CA ALA A 37 2.46 -2.82 6.73
C ALA A 37 3.30 -3.85 5.97
N TYR A 38 4.09 -4.61 6.73
CA TYR A 38 4.64 -5.88 6.28
C TYR A 38 3.52 -6.91 6.21
N TRP A 39 3.35 -7.50 5.04
CA TRP A 39 2.60 -8.74 4.87
C TRP A 39 3.41 -9.87 5.52
N ALA A 40 3.00 -10.32 6.70
CA ALA A 40 3.48 -11.54 7.30
C ALA A 40 2.47 -12.66 7.01
N SER A 41 2.90 -13.63 6.22
CA SER A 41 2.28 -14.94 6.11
C SER A 41 2.25 -15.61 7.49
N SER A 42 1.05 -15.96 7.96
CA SER A 42 0.83 -16.61 9.24
C SER A 42 1.35 -18.05 9.24
N ALA A 43 2.33 -18.33 10.09
CA ALA A 43 2.55 -19.65 10.66
C ALA A 43 2.37 -19.55 12.19
N TYR A 44 1.32 -20.19 12.71
CA TYR A 44 1.19 -20.56 14.13
C TYR A 44 2.27 -21.61 14.47
N GLY A 45 2.85 -21.76 15.66
CA GLY A 45 2.73 -21.11 16.97
C GLY A 45 3.59 -21.90 17.98
N GLY A 46 3.84 -21.35 19.17
CA GLY A 46 4.46 -22.07 20.28
C GLY A 46 4.73 -21.19 21.50
N SER A 47 3.95 -21.37 22.57
CA SER A 47 4.03 -20.60 23.82
C SER A 47 5.04 -21.16 24.82
N GLY A 48 5.71 -20.28 25.58
CA GLY A 48 6.35 -20.60 26.85
C GLY A 48 6.79 -19.33 27.57
N GLY A 49 6.15 -19.00 28.70
CA GLY A 49 6.39 -17.77 29.45
C GLY A 49 7.50 -17.85 30.49
N GLY A 50 8.09 -16.68 30.80
CA GLY A 50 8.97 -16.44 31.95
C GLY A 50 9.45 -14.99 31.99
N ARG A 51 9.13 -14.26 33.06
CA ARG A 51 9.64 -12.92 33.45
C ARG A 51 11.16 -13.01 33.73
N THR A 52 12.04 -11.99 33.69
CA THR A 52 12.04 -10.62 34.23
C THR A 52 13.27 -9.86 33.67
N ASP A 53 13.26 -8.53 33.86
CA ASP A 53 14.40 -7.60 34.06
C ASP A 53 15.12 -6.94 32.87
N ALA A 54 15.19 -5.61 33.04
CA ALA A 54 15.91 -4.63 32.26
C ALA A 54 17.39 -4.56 32.69
N ASP A 55 18.32 -4.44 31.74
CA ASP A 55 19.26 -3.31 31.64
C ASP A 55 20.38 -3.59 30.63
N ARG A 56 20.72 -2.53 29.88
CA ARG A 56 22.07 -2.11 29.44
C ARG A 56 22.94 -3.13 28.67
N ALA A 57 23.27 -2.79 27.42
CA ALA A 57 24.62 -2.33 27.03
C ALA A 57 24.88 -2.48 25.53
N SER A 58 25.21 -1.36 24.91
CA SER A 58 25.87 -1.25 23.62
C SER A 58 27.22 -1.99 23.65
N ALA A 59 27.44 -2.91 22.71
CA ALA A 59 28.77 -3.41 22.40
C ALA A 59 28.89 -3.65 20.89
N SER A 60 29.53 -2.69 20.24
CA SER A 60 30.04 -2.75 18.87
C SER A 60 31.04 -3.90 18.72
N LEU A 61 30.78 -4.82 17.79
CA LEU A 61 31.77 -5.77 17.28
C LEU A 61 31.89 -5.63 15.76
N ARG A 62 33.09 -5.24 15.34
CA ARG A 62 33.55 -5.01 13.98
C ARG A 62 33.97 -6.36 13.39
N ALA A 63 33.28 -6.85 12.36
CA ALA A 63 33.66 -8.07 11.64
C ALA A 63 34.67 -7.77 10.51
N PRO A 64 35.65 -8.64 10.24
CA PRO A 64 36.68 -8.43 9.22
C PRO A 64 36.18 -8.74 7.79
N GLY A 65 36.91 -8.20 6.82
CA GLY A 65 36.48 -7.98 5.43
C GLY A 65 35.97 -9.20 4.66
N SER A 66 34.84 -8.97 3.98
CA SER A 66 34.44 -9.72 2.77
C SER A 66 34.86 -8.92 1.53
N PRO A 67 35.35 -9.56 0.46
CA PRO A 67 35.67 -8.86 -0.78
C PRO A 67 34.39 -8.23 -1.35
N GLN A 68 34.45 -6.90 -1.57
CA GLN A 68 33.34 -6.12 -2.13
C GLN A 68 33.04 -6.60 -3.57
N SER A 69 31.91 -7.25 -3.76
CA SER A 69 31.29 -7.41 -5.07
C SER A 69 30.77 -6.05 -5.51
N THR A 70 31.52 -5.36 -6.34
CA THR A 70 31.12 -4.11 -6.99
C THR A 70 30.28 -4.44 -8.23
N GLU A 71 29.02 -4.82 -8.06
CA GLU A 71 28.06 -4.84 -9.19
C GLU A 71 26.73 -4.15 -8.83
N PRO A 72 26.23 -3.26 -9.70
CA PRO A 72 24.99 -2.53 -9.45
C PRO A 72 23.77 -3.48 -9.54
N SER A 73 22.89 -3.41 -8.55
CA SER A 73 21.60 -4.09 -8.59
C SER A 73 20.71 -3.50 -9.70
N ALA A 74 20.27 -4.35 -10.62
CA ALA A 74 19.30 -3.99 -11.66
C ALA A 74 17.88 -3.82 -11.05
N PRO A 75 16.97 -3.09 -11.71
CA PRO A 75 15.60 -2.92 -11.24
C PRO A 75 14.86 -4.26 -11.26
N GLY A 76 14.50 -4.76 -10.08
CA GLY A 76 13.54 -5.83 -9.85
C GLY A 76 12.54 -5.37 -8.78
N ILE A 77 11.41 -6.07 -8.65
CA ILE A 77 10.36 -5.73 -7.67
C ILE A 77 10.92 -5.72 -6.22
N ALA A 78 12.04 -6.42 -5.99
CA ALA A 78 12.97 -6.23 -4.88
C ALA A 78 14.42 -6.57 -5.33
N PRO A 79 15.47 -6.11 -4.63
CA PRO A 79 16.83 -6.56 -4.90
C PRO A 79 16.96 -8.09 -4.77
N GLY A 80 17.33 -8.78 -5.87
CA GLY A 80 17.62 -10.22 -5.87
C GLY A 80 16.47 -11.15 -6.27
N GLU A 81 15.24 -10.65 -6.45
CA GLU A 81 14.11 -11.48 -6.89
C GLU A 81 13.95 -11.43 -8.43
N PRO A 82 13.99 -12.58 -9.14
CA PRO A 82 13.74 -12.62 -10.57
C PRO A 82 12.35 -12.10 -10.91
N ASP A 83 12.23 -11.32 -11.98
CA ASP A 83 10.92 -10.89 -12.50
C ASP A 83 10.01 -12.12 -12.72
N PRO A 84 8.85 -12.21 -12.02
CA PRO A 84 7.96 -13.36 -12.12
C PRO A 84 7.38 -13.56 -13.54
N SER A 85 7.46 -12.55 -14.41
CA SER A 85 7.07 -12.65 -15.82
C SER A 85 8.09 -13.38 -16.71
N GLY A 86 9.32 -13.59 -16.23
CA GLY A 86 10.42 -14.18 -17.01
C GLY A 86 11.13 -13.16 -17.91
N GLY A 87 11.83 -13.59 -18.96
CA GLY A 87 12.45 -12.68 -19.93
C GLY A 87 11.43 -11.67 -20.47
N GLY A 88 11.85 -10.40 -20.58
CA GLY A 88 10.97 -9.24 -20.79
C GLY A 88 9.87 -9.46 -21.84
N VAL A 89 8.65 -9.09 -21.50
CA VAL A 89 7.50 -9.11 -22.42
C VAL A 89 7.50 -7.83 -23.25
N THR A 90 7.37 -7.96 -24.57
CA THR A 90 7.17 -6.81 -25.47
C THR A 90 5.75 -6.85 -26.02
N TYR A 91 5.06 -5.72 -26.01
CA TYR A 91 3.71 -5.59 -26.54
C TYR A 91 3.76 -4.89 -27.92
N GLU A 92 3.16 -5.53 -28.92
CA GLU A 92 3.12 -5.01 -30.29
C GLU A 92 1.66 -4.79 -30.72
N ALA A 93 1.35 -3.63 -31.29
CA ALA A 93 0.01 -3.34 -31.78
C ALA A 93 -0.22 -4.01 -33.13
N THR A 94 -1.33 -4.74 -33.26
CA THR A 94 -1.74 -5.39 -34.51
C THR A 94 -2.30 -4.43 -35.56
N GLY A 95 -2.51 -3.17 -35.19
CA GLY A 95 -3.07 -2.12 -36.04
C GLY A 95 -2.88 -0.72 -35.44
N PRO A 96 -3.45 0.32 -36.07
CA PRO A 96 -3.32 1.69 -35.58
C PRO A 96 -3.97 1.85 -34.21
N LEU A 97 -3.24 2.49 -33.29
CA LEU A 97 -3.74 2.77 -31.94
C LEU A 97 -4.48 4.13 -31.91
N PRO A 98 -5.51 4.26 -31.05
CA PRO A 98 -6.28 5.49 -30.95
C PRO A 98 -5.48 6.64 -30.32
N GLN A 99 -5.78 7.88 -30.74
CA GLN A 99 -5.26 9.07 -30.07
C GLN A 99 -5.93 9.30 -28.71
N GLY A 100 -7.21 8.93 -28.58
CA GLY A 100 -8.00 9.18 -27.38
C GLY A 100 -8.42 10.64 -27.20
N PRO A 101 -9.19 10.93 -26.14
CA PRO A 101 -9.49 12.31 -25.75
C PRO A 101 -8.23 13.04 -25.27
N LYS A 102 -8.28 14.38 -25.22
CA LYS A 102 -7.16 15.20 -24.73
C LYS A 102 -6.98 15.12 -23.21
N SER A 103 -8.07 14.93 -22.48
CA SER A 103 -8.09 14.81 -21.03
C SER A 103 -9.03 13.70 -20.59
N SER A 104 -8.83 13.24 -19.36
CA SER A 104 -9.69 12.26 -18.71
C SER A 104 -9.80 12.58 -17.22
N PRO A 105 -10.96 12.32 -16.58
CA PRO A 105 -11.13 12.54 -15.15
C PRO A 105 -10.20 11.65 -14.33
N ARG A 106 -9.77 12.19 -13.19
CA ARG A 106 -9.07 11.45 -12.13
C ARG A 106 -9.98 11.36 -10.91
N PHE A 107 -9.82 10.30 -10.12
CA PHE A 107 -10.65 10.07 -8.94
C PHE A 107 -9.79 9.80 -7.72
N LYS A 108 -10.15 10.36 -6.57
CA LYS A 108 -9.45 10.13 -5.31
C LYS A 108 -10.34 9.35 -4.35
N ALA A 109 -9.75 8.52 -3.50
CA ALA A 109 -10.48 7.97 -2.36
C ALA A 109 -10.68 9.09 -1.33
N ASP A 110 -11.94 9.41 -1.00
CA ASP A 110 -12.28 10.46 -0.05
C ASP A 110 -13.55 10.10 0.74
N GLY A 111 -13.66 10.67 1.93
CA GLY A 111 -14.76 10.44 2.87
C GLY A 111 -14.61 9.18 3.73
N GLU A 112 -15.72 8.83 4.38
CA GLU A 112 -15.80 7.72 5.33
C GLU A 112 -16.88 6.71 4.94
N VAL A 113 -16.64 5.46 5.28
CA VAL A 113 -17.59 4.36 5.24
C VAL A 113 -18.54 4.50 6.43
N THR A 114 -19.84 4.49 6.12
CA THR A 114 -20.94 4.58 7.08
C THR A 114 -21.34 3.21 7.62
N LYS A 115 -22.02 3.18 8.77
CA LYS A 115 -22.54 1.94 9.37
C LYS A 115 -23.51 1.25 8.40
N GLU A 116 -24.31 2.03 7.68
CA GLU A 116 -25.33 1.57 6.75
C GLU A 116 -24.72 0.90 5.51
N GLU A 117 -23.62 1.44 4.99
CA GLU A 117 -22.86 0.81 3.89
C GLU A 117 -22.31 -0.56 4.33
N VAL A 118 -21.77 -0.66 5.54
CA VAL A 118 -21.27 -1.94 6.08
C VAL A 118 -22.41 -2.92 6.36
N ALA A 119 -23.54 -2.44 6.91
CA ALA A 119 -24.70 -3.27 7.19
C ALA A 119 -25.28 -3.88 5.91
N ARG A 120 -25.30 -3.12 4.80
CA ARG A 120 -25.71 -3.61 3.49
C ARG A 120 -24.81 -4.74 2.98
N LEU A 121 -23.49 -4.56 3.09
CA LEU A 121 -22.51 -5.59 2.72
C LEU A 121 -22.62 -6.83 3.61
N ALA A 122 -22.75 -6.64 4.93
CA ALA A 122 -22.94 -7.72 5.89
C ALA A 122 -24.19 -8.56 5.57
N ALA A 123 -25.32 -7.90 5.29
CA ALA A 123 -26.56 -8.59 4.91
C ALA A 123 -26.40 -9.41 3.62
N ALA A 124 -25.70 -8.88 2.61
CA ALA A 124 -25.43 -9.61 1.36
C ALA A 124 -24.50 -10.82 1.56
N LEU A 125 -23.69 -10.81 2.63
CA LEU A 125 -22.80 -11.90 3.03
C LEU A 125 -23.45 -12.87 4.04
N GLY A 126 -24.74 -12.69 4.35
CA GLY A 126 -25.47 -13.52 5.31
C GLY A 126 -25.03 -13.33 6.77
N ILE A 127 -24.41 -12.20 7.09
CA ILE A 127 -24.00 -11.88 8.45
C ILE A 127 -25.17 -11.21 9.18
N GLU A 128 -25.59 -11.80 10.29
CA GLU A 128 -26.61 -11.22 11.17
C GLU A 128 -26.01 -10.23 12.17
N GLY A 129 -26.84 -9.28 12.62
CA GLY A 129 -26.48 -8.30 13.64
C GLY A 129 -25.91 -7.00 13.09
N GLU A 130 -25.75 -6.02 13.99
CA GLU A 130 -25.29 -4.68 13.60
C GLU A 130 -23.76 -4.58 13.53
N PRO A 131 -23.21 -3.91 12.49
CA PRO A 131 -21.79 -3.59 12.46
C PRO A 131 -21.39 -2.70 13.63
N ARG A 132 -20.23 -2.97 14.20
CA ARG A 132 -19.64 -2.20 15.30
C ARG A 132 -18.34 -1.54 14.84
N LEU A 133 -18.15 -0.28 15.21
CA LEU A 133 -16.90 0.42 14.97
C LEU A 133 -15.93 0.11 16.12
N SER A 134 -14.73 -0.37 15.79
CA SER A 134 -13.63 -0.63 16.72
C SER A 134 -12.37 0.03 16.17
N GLY A 135 -11.94 1.12 16.81
CA GLY A 135 -10.87 1.97 16.28
C GLY A 135 -11.23 2.52 14.90
N GLU A 136 -10.36 2.28 13.91
CA GLU A 136 -10.52 2.71 12.52
C GLU A 136 -11.17 1.63 11.63
N GLN A 137 -11.80 0.60 12.21
CA GLN A 137 -12.39 -0.52 11.47
C GLN A 137 -13.81 -0.82 11.93
N TRP A 138 -14.72 -0.97 10.96
CA TRP A 138 -16.01 -1.61 11.15
C TRP A 138 -15.86 -3.13 11.18
N GLN A 139 -16.63 -3.79 12.04
CA GLN A 139 -16.66 -5.23 12.19
C GLN A 139 -18.10 -5.74 12.24
N ALA A 140 -18.40 -6.82 11.51
CA ALA A 140 -19.67 -7.53 11.58
C ALA A 140 -19.42 -9.05 11.63
N GLY A 141 -20.30 -9.79 12.31
CA GLY A 141 -20.21 -11.24 12.47
C GLY A 141 -19.73 -11.70 13.85
N GLU A 142 -19.69 -13.02 14.04
CA GLU A 142 -19.45 -13.63 15.35
C GLU A 142 -17.97 -13.67 15.72
N VAL A 143 -17.66 -13.27 16.96
CA VAL A 143 -16.31 -13.33 17.55
C VAL A 143 -16.20 -14.50 18.54
N ARG A 144 -17.32 -15.15 18.86
CA ARG A 144 -17.29 -16.36 19.70
C ARG A 144 -16.74 -17.50 18.84
N ASP A 145 -15.81 -18.25 19.41
CA ASP A 145 -15.11 -19.44 18.87
C ASP A 145 -14.25 -19.30 17.61
N SER A 146 -14.18 -18.13 16.95
CA SER A 146 -13.34 -17.89 15.75
C SER A 146 -13.75 -18.69 14.50
N SER A 147 -14.89 -19.39 14.52
CA SER A 147 -15.36 -20.22 13.40
C SER A 147 -16.47 -19.56 12.56
N GLY A 148 -17.07 -18.47 13.04
CA GLY A 148 -18.16 -17.76 12.35
C GLY A 148 -17.71 -16.85 11.19
N PRO A 149 -18.67 -16.41 10.33
CA PRO A 149 -18.41 -15.46 9.27
C PRO A 149 -17.98 -14.11 9.85
N ARG A 150 -16.94 -13.51 9.27
CA ARG A 150 -16.38 -12.23 9.71
C ARG A 150 -16.20 -11.28 8.54
N LEU A 151 -16.72 -10.06 8.70
CA LEU A 151 -16.48 -8.93 7.81
C LEU A 151 -15.73 -7.84 8.58
N THR A 152 -14.64 -7.34 7.99
CA THR A 152 -13.92 -6.16 8.46
C THR A 152 -13.84 -5.13 7.35
N VAL A 153 -14.06 -3.85 7.68
CA VAL A 153 -14.01 -2.74 6.73
C VAL A 153 -13.27 -1.55 7.33
N THR A 154 -12.27 -1.00 6.65
CA THR A 154 -11.62 0.25 7.09
C THR A 154 -12.62 1.41 7.05
N ARG A 155 -12.65 2.25 8.08
CA ARG A 155 -13.57 3.40 8.16
C ARG A 155 -13.27 4.46 7.10
N LYS A 156 -12.00 4.77 6.86
CA LYS A 156 -11.58 5.77 5.86
C LYS A 156 -11.67 5.20 4.45
N ALA A 157 -12.07 6.03 3.49
CA ALA A 157 -12.00 5.69 2.08
C ALA A 157 -10.56 5.26 1.69
N PRO A 158 -10.39 4.26 0.82
CA PRO A 158 -11.42 3.63 -0.03
C PRO A 158 -12.30 2.58 0.68
N GLY A 159 -12.11 2.36 1.97
CA GLY A 159 -12.94 1.45 2.74
C GLY A 159 -12.65 0.00 2.41
N THR A 160 -11.37 -0.38 2.47
CA THR A 160 -10.93 -1.74 2.17
C THR A 160 -11.64 -2.73 3.07
N TRP A 161 -12.30 -3.71 2.46
CA TRP A 161 -13.04 -4.73 3.17
C TRP A 161 -12.50 -6.13 2.89
N THR A 162 -12.64 -6.99 3.88
CA THR A 162 -12.32 -8.42 3.77
C THR A 162 -13.40 -9.23 4.47
N TYR A 163 -13.85 -10.28 3.80
CA TYR A 163 -14.77 -11.27 4.32
C TYR A 163 -14.10 -12.63 4.35
N THR A 164 -14.28 -13.33 5.46
CA THR A 164 -13.84 -14.72 5.63
C THR A 164 -14.94 -15.50 6.33
N HIS A 165 -15.27 -16.65 5.77
CA HIS A 165 -16.13 -17.63 6.41
C HIS A 165 -15.36 -18.93 6.53
N PHE A 166 -14.84 -19.18 7.73
CA PHE A 166 -13.98 -20.32 7.99
C PHE A 166 -14.86 -21.54 8.30
N GLN A 167 -15.28 -22.25 7.26
CA GLN A 167 -15.78 -23.60 7.48
C GLN A 167 -14.56 -24.50 7.62
N LEU A 168 -14.39 -25.12 8.80
CA LEU A 168 -13.48 -26.25 8.94
C LEU A 168 -13.90 -27.34 7.95
N GLY A 169 -13.23 -27.38 6.80
CA GLY A 169 -13.27 -28.51 5.90
C GLY A 169 -12.61 -29.70 6.59
N GLY A 170 -13.41 -30.52 7.24
CA GLY A 170 -12.98 -31.68 8.00
C GLY A 170 -13.09 -31.44 9.50
N GLY A 171 -14.06 -32.11 10.14
CA GLY A 171 -14.08 -32.19 11.59
C GLY A 171 -12.81 -32.84 12.12
N ASP A 172 -12.57 -32.68 13.42
CA ASP A 172 -11.51 -33.36 14.18
C ASP A 172 -11.72 -34.89 14.12
N ASN A 173 -11.42 -35.51 12.98
CA ASN A 173 -11.48 -36.96 12.77
C ASN A 173 -10.31 -37.68 13.45
N CYS A 174 -9.65 -37.00 14.40
CA CYS A 174 -8.65 -37.60 15.26
C CYS A 174 -9.37 -38.64 16.12
N GLN A 175 -9.19 -39.92 15.77
CA GLN A 175 -9.74 -41.02 16.55
C GLN A 175 -9.25 -40.91 18.00
N LYS A 176 -10.19 -40.82 18.94
CA LYS A 176 -9.90 -40.75 20.37
C LYS A 176 -9.06 -41.97 20.78
N GLY A 177 -7.84 -41.73 21.26
CA GLY A 177 -6.90 -42.79 21.67
C GLY A 177 -5.77 -43.10 20.69
N LYS A 178 -5.51 -42.26 19.68
CA LYS A 178 -4.29 -42.33 18.85
C LYS A 178 -3.41 -41.10 19.06
N ASP A 179 -2.10 -41.33 19.17
CA ASP A 179 -1.08 -40.29 19.43
C ASP A 179 -0.74 -39.45 18.19
N SER A 180 -1.30 -39.77 17.03
CA SER A 180 -1.26 -38.94 15.83
C SER A 180 -2.64 -38.89 15.20
N CYS A 181 -3.11 -37.67 14.92
CA CYS A 181 -4.03 -37.49 13.81
C CYS A 181 -3.21 -37.91 12.59
N GLY A 182 -3.59 -39.02 11.93
CA GLY A 182 -2.84 -39.54 10.78
C GLY A 182 -2.52 -38.40 9.82
N ALA A 183 -1.40 -38.51 9.08
CA ALA A 183 -0.99 -37.51 8.09
C ALA A 183 -2.23 -36.96 7.41
N ILE A 184 -2.37 -35.62 7.35
CA ILE A 184 -3.45 -34.96 6.61
C ILE A 184 -3.25 -35.39 5.16
N ALA A 185 -3.78 -36.56 4.82
CA ALA A 185 -3.98 -36.95 3.46
C ALA A 185 -4.94 -35.86 2.96
N PRO A 186 -4.58 -35.12 1.90
CA PRO A 186 -5.58 -34.32 1.21
C PRO A 186 -6.77 -35.25 1.01
N PRO A 187 -7.99 -34.84 1.38
CA PRO A 187 -9.12 -35.76 1.43
C PRO A 187 -9.16 -36.56 0.13
N GLU A 188 -9.06 -37.89 0.24
CA GLU A 188 -9.38 -38.79 -0.88
C GLU A 188 -10.89 -38.72 -1.10
N GLY A 189 -11.25 -37.67 -1.82
CA GLY A 189 -12.56 -37.39 -2.38
C GLY A 189 -12.28 -36.49 -3.56
N ASP A 190 -12.97 -36.71 -4.68
CA ASP A 190 -12.92 -35.79 -5.82
C ASP A 190 -13.14 -34.37 -5.24
N PRO A 191 -12.14 -33.47 -5.27
CA PRO A 191 -12.30 -32.14 -4.70
C PRO A 191 -13.46 -31.53 -5.45
N GLY A 192 -14.63 -31.46 -4.80
CA GLY A 192 -15.90 -31.20 -5.47
C GLY A 192 -15.67 -30.10 -6.49
N LYS A 193 -15.86 -30.44 -7.78
CA LYS A 193 -15.46 -29.54 -8.87
C LYS A 193 -16.00 -28.16 -8.56
N ALA A 194 -15.13 -27.15 -8.60
CA ALA A 194 -15.55 -25.77 -8.42
C ALA A 194 -16.81 -25.53 -9.27
N VAL A 195 -17.79 -24.84 -8.68
CA VAL A 195 -19.07 -24.56 -9.36
C VAL A 195 -18.84 -23.94 -10.74
N SER A 196 -19.83 -23.95 -11.63
CA SER A 196 -19.67 -23.30 -12.95
C SER A 196 -19.43 -21.78 -12.80
N GLU A 197 -18.87 -21.15 -13.84
CA GLU A 197 -18.73 -19.69 -13.87
C GLU A 197 -20.06 -18.97 -13.66
N GLU A 198 -21.11 -19.45 -14.31
CA GLU A 198 -22.45 -18.89 -14.21
C GLU A 198 -23.00 -19.00 -12.79
N ALA A 199 -22.83 -20.16 -12.14
CA ALA A 199 -23.26 -20.36 -10.76
C ALA A 199 -22.49 -19.45 -9.79
N ALA A 200 -21.17 -19.31 -9.96
CA ALA A 200 -20.37 -18.41 -9.13
C ALA A 200 -20.76 -16.94 -9.34
N LYS A 201 -20.96 -16.49 -10.58
CA LYS A 201 -21.41 -15.12 -10.88
C LYS A 201 -22.78 -14.83 -10.26
N LYS A 202 -23.70 -15.80 -10.30
CA LYS A 202 -25.00 -15.69 -9.63
C LYS A 202 -24.86 -15.58 -8.11
N ALA A 203 -23.99 -16.39 -7.50
CA ALA A 203 -23.72 -16.35 -6.06
C ALA A 203 -23.05 -15.04 -5.61
N ALA A 204 -22.15 -14.49 -6.42
CA ALA A 204 -21.47 -13.22 -6.14
C ALA A 204 -22.37 -11.98 -6.35
N GLY A 205 -23.44 -12.10 -7.13
CA GLY A 205 -24.33 -11.00 -7.51
C GLY A 205 -24.81 -10.11 -6.35
N PRO A 206 -25.37 -10.67 -5.26
CA PRO A 206 -25.80 -9.88 -4.10
C PRO A 206 -24.67 -9.08 -3.44
N VAL A 207 -23.48 -9.68 -3.32
CA VAL A 207 -22.30 -9.01 -2.74
C VAL A 207 -21.86 -7.86 -3.63
N LEU A 208 -21.78 -8.09 -4.94
CA LEU A 208 -21.44 -7.06 -5.93
C LEU A 208 -22.47 -5.92 -5.96
N ALA A 209 -23.76 -6.24 -5.80
CA ALA A 209 -24.82 -5.25 -5.68
C ALA A 209 -24.66 -4.37 -4.43
N ALA A 210 -24.30 -4.99 -3.29
CA ALA A 210 -24.12 -4.27 -2.03
C ALA A 210 -22.96 -3.25 -2.10
N VAL A 211 -21.89 -3.59 -2.82
CA VAL A 211 -20.74 -2.68 -3.06
C VAL A 211 -20.94 -1.77 -4.28
N GLY A 212 -22.13 -1.77 -4.91
CA GLY A 212 -22.47 -0.86 -6.01
C GLY A 212 -21.89 -1.24 -7.38
N GLN A 213 -21.57 -2.51 -7.62
CA GLN A 213 -20.84 -2.99 -8.81
C GLN A 213 -21.68 -3.83 -9.78
N ASN A 214 -23.00 -3.60 -9.82
CA ASN A 214 -23.92 -4.35 -10.69
C ASN A 214 -23.58 -4.26 -12.20
N GLY A 215 -22.93 -3.17 -12.62
CA GLY A 215 -22.53 -2.95 -14.01
C GLY A 215 -21.10 -3.39 -14.35
N ALA A 216 -20.38 -3.99 -13.39
CA ALA A 216 -19.01 -4.44 -13.61
C ALA A 216 -18.96 -5.68 -14.52
N ALA A 217 -17.96 -5.74 -15.40
CA ALA A 217 -17.66 -6.96 -16.13
C ALA A 217 -17.14 -8.02 -15.16
N LEU A 218 -17.69 -9.24 -15.23
CA LEU A 218 -17.35 -10.33 -14.31
C LEU A 218 -16.45 -11.36 -14.97
N ASP A 219 -15.30 -11.62 -14.36
CA ASP A 219 -14.41 -12.73 -14.70
C ASP A 219 -14.47 -13.79 -13.60
N ALA A 220 -14.84 -15.02 -13.97
CA ALA A 220 -14.92 -16.15 -13.03
C ALA A 220 -14.04 -17.33 -13.47
N ARG A 221 -13.06 -17.09 -14.36
CA ARG A 221 -12.20 -18.15 -14.93
C ARG A 221 -11.24 -18.75 -13.90
N LEU A 222 -10.88 -17.99 -12.87
CA LEU A 222 -9.91 -18.40 -11.86
C LEU A 222 -10.54 -19.37 -10.84
N THR A 223 -9.86 -20.50 -10.63
CA THR A 223 -10.18 -21.48 -9.58
C THR A 223 -8.96 -21.73 -8.69
N GLN A 224 -9.20 -21.90 -7.39
CA GLN A 224 -8.21 -22.29 -6.40
C GLN A 224 -8.75 -23.53 -5.67
N GLY A 225 -8.34 -24.72 -6.14
CA GLY A 225 -8.95 -25.98 -5.70
C GLY A 225 -10.45 -26.01 -6.02
N ALA A 226 -11.27 -26.26 -4.99
CA ALA A 226 -12.73 -26.29 -5.07
C ALA A 226 -13.40 -24.90 -5.04
N VAL A 227 -12.61 -23.83 -4.86
CA VAL A 227 -13.11 -22.44 -4.77
C VAL A 227 -13.00 -21.76 -6.13
N ARG A 228 -14.08 -21.16 -6.61
CA ARG A 228 -14.06 -20.26 -7.78
C ARG A 228 -13.98 -18.81 -7.34
N VAL A 229 -13.15 -18.03 -8.02
CA VAL A 229 -13.00 -16.59 -7.74
C VAL A 229 -13.73 -15.80 -8.81
N VAL A 230 -14.67 -14.95 -8.40
CA VAL A 230 -15.33 -13.96 -9.24
C VAL A 230 -14.65 -12.62 -9.02
N ALA A 231 -13.97 -12.11 -10.05
CA ALA A 231 -13.37 -10.79 -10.09
C ALA A 231 -14.29 -9.80 -10.83
N ALA A 232 -14.45 -8.61 -10.27
CA ALA A 232 -15.23 -7.52 -10.82
C ALA A 232 -14.41 -6.23 -10.73
N ASP A 233 -14.14 -5.60 -11.86
CA ASP A 233 -13.58 -4.26 -11.92
C ASP A 233 -14.72 -3.24 -12.11
N PRO A 234 -14.93 -2.29 -11.18
CA PRO A 234 -16.04 -1.35 -11.26
C PRO A 234 -15.88 -0.37 -12.42
N VAL A 235 -17.01 0.15 -12.89
CA VAL A 235 -17.05 1.33 -13.78
C VAL A 235 -17.12 2.58 -12.89
N VAL A 236 -16.14 3.48 -13.03
CA VAL A 236 -16.07 4.72 -12.24
C VAL A 236 -16.13 5.91 -13.17
N GLY A 237 -17.11 6.80 -12.96
CA GLY A 237 -17.34 7.96 -13.83
C GLY A 237 -17.60 7.59 -15.30
N GLY A 238 -18.17 6.41 -15.55
CA GLY A 238 -18.42 5.90 -16.90
C GLY A 238 -17.19 5.25 -17.58
N LEU A 239 -16.04 5.20 -16.90
CA LEU A 239 -14.81 4.59 -17.42
C LEU A 239 -14.56 3.21 -16.81
N PRO A 240 -14.11 2.22 -17.60
CA PRO A 240 -13.69 0.93 -17.06
C PRO A 240 -12.44 1.09 -16.19
N THR A 241 -12.35 0.31 -15.11
CA THR A 241 -11.15 0.22 -14.28
C THR A 241 -10.40 -1.07 -14.57
N GLN A 242 -9.09 -1.09 -14.30
CA GLN A 242 -8.28 -2.31 -14.28
C GLN A 242 -7.42 -2.31 -13.02
N GLY A 243 -7.61 -3.30 -12.15
CA GLY A 243 -6.84 -3.44 -10.92
C GLY A 243 -7.45 -2.73 -9.70
N TRP A 244 -8.65 -2.17 -9.82
CA TRP A 244 -9.47 -1.72 -8.69
C TRP A 244 -10.51 -2.78 -8.35
N THR A 245 -10.04 -4.02 -8.23
CA THR A 245 -10.88 -5.20 -8.35
C THR A 245 -11.53 -5.60 -7.03
N THR A 246 -12.81 -5.94 -7.10
CA THR A 246 -13.49 -6.70 -6.05
C THR A 246 -13.44 -8.19 -6.39
N LYS A 247 -13.11 -9.01 -5.40
CA LYS A 247 -13.03 -10.48 -5.53
C LYS A 247 -14.01 -11.14 -4.57
N VAL A 248 -14.79 -12.08 -5.08
CA VAL A 248 -15.71 -12.91 -4.31
C VAL A 248 -15.33 -14.38 -4.51
N ASN A 249 -15.08 -15.10 -3.43
CA ASN A 249 -14.68 -16.50 -3.44
C ASN A 249 -15.90 -17.36 -3.16
N VAL A 250 -16.22 -18.28 -4.08
CA VAL A 250 -17.39 -19.15 -4.03
C VAL A 250 -16.94 -20.60 -3.87
N GLY A 251 -17.40 -21.27 -2.81
CA GLY A 251 -17.10 -22.68 -2.53
C GLY A 251 -17.77 -23.65 -3.52
N ALA A 252 -17.43 -24.93 -3.43
CA ALA A 252 -18.03 -25.98 -4.27
C ALA A 252 -19.52 -26.19 -4.03
N ASP A 253 -20.02 -25.77 -2.86
CA ASP A 253 -21.43 -25.77 -2.48
C ASP A 253 -22.20 -24.53 -3.01
N GLY A 254 -21.49 -23.60 -3.66
CA GLY A 254 -22.05 -22.35 -4.17
C GLY A 254 -22.17 -21.23 -3.13
N GLN A 255 -21.69 -21.43 -1.90
CA GLN A 255 -21.69 -20.39 -0.87
C GLN A 255 -20.51 -19.43 -1.03
N VAL A 256 -20.69 -18.17 -0.64
CA VAL A 256 -19.58 -17.22 -0.55
C VAL A 256 -18.76 -17.56 0.69
N VAL A 257 -17.49 -17.92 0.49
CA VAL A 257 -16.57 -18.34 1.56
C VAL A 257 -15.51 -17.28 1.89
N GLY A 258 -15.37 -16.28 1.02
CA GLY A 258 -14.46 -15.17 1.22
C GLY A 258 -14.66 -14.06 0.21
N GLY A 259 -14.03 -12.93 0.44
CA GLY A 259 -14.01 -11.83 -0.52
C GLY A 259 -13.21 -10.64 -0.04
N SER A 260 -12.87 -9.76 -0.96
CA SER A 260 -12.21 -8.49 -0.65
C SER A 260 -12.45 -7.45 -1.73
N GLY A 261 -12.32 -6.18 -1.35
CA GLY A 261 -12.46 -5.07 -2.29
C GLY A 261 -12.47 -3.72 -1.57
N GLU A 262 -13.02 -2.73 -2.24
CA GLU A 262 -13.18 -1.37 -1.74
C GLU A 262 -14.67 -1.03 -1.66
N LEU A 263 -15.12 -0.52 -0.51
CA LEU A 263 -16.55 -0.25 -0.28
C LEU A 263 -16.96 1.16 -0.71
N LYS A 264 -16.06 2.14 -0.58
CA LYS A 264 -16.35 3.52 -0.94
C LYS A 264 -15.94 3.81 -2.38
N ALA A 265 -16.89 4.29 -3.18
CA ALA A 265 -16.60 4.74 -4.53
C ALA A 265 -15.66 5.97 -4.51
N PRO A 266 -14.59 5.98 -5.32
CA PRO A 266 -13.74 7.16 -5.48
C PRO A 266 -14.53 8.37 -6.02
N VAL A 267 -14.17 9.57 -5.56
CA VAL A 267 -14.79 10.84 -5.98
C VAL A 267 -13.95 11.53 -7.04
N GLN A 268 -14.58 12.20 -8.00
CA GLN A 268 -13.86 12.93 -9.05
C GLN A 268 -13.03 14.08 -8.46
N ALA A 269 -11.76 14.15 -8.83
CA ALA A 269 -10.76 15.06 -8.27
C ALA A 269 -10.10 15.94 -9.36
N GLY A 270 -10.81 16.19 -10.46
CA GLY A 270 -10.36 16.99 -11.60
C GLY A 270 -10.08 16.15 -12.85
N GLU A 271 -9.34 16.74 -13.78
CA GLU A 271 -8.91 16.10 -15.03
C GLU A 271 -7.38 16.07 -15.14
N ALA A 272 -6.86 15.10 -15.89
CA ALA A 272 -5.47 15.08 -16.32
C ALA A 272 -5.40 15.06 -17.84
N VAL A 273 -4.41 15.75 -18.40
CA VAL A 273 -4.06 15.61 -19.81
C VAL A 273 -3.52 14.20 -20.02
N ILE A 274 -3.95 13.54 -21.08
CA ILE A 274 -3.53 12.17 -21.38
C ILE A 274 -2.74 12.11 -22.68
N VAL A 275 -1.75 11.23 -22.71
CA VAL A 275 -0.98 10.94 -23.92
C VAL A 275 -1.72 9.96 -24.84
N PRO A 276 -1.44 9.97 -26.16
CA PRO A 276 -1.97 8.98 -27.08
C PRO A 276 -1.59 7.53 -26.69
N ALA A 277 -2.40 6.56 -27.14
CA ALA A 277 -2.18 5.14 -26.81
C ALA A 277 -0.82 4.62 -27.29
N GLU A 278 -0.32 5.11 -28.42
CA GLU A 278 1.00 4.73 -28.94
C GLU A 278 2.14 5.14 -27.99
N GLU A 279 2.06 6.34 -27.42
CA GLU A 279 3.03 6.84 -26.44
C GLU A 279 2.94 6.04 -25.13
N ALA A 280 1.72 5.72 -24.66
CA ALA A 280 1.54 4.86 -23.50
C ALA A 280 2.11 3.45 -23.73
N LEU A 281 1.90 2.85 -24.90
CA LEU A 281 2.46 1.53 -25.24
C LEU A 281 3.99 1.55 -25.28
N LYS A 282 4.61 2.61 -25.82
CA LYS A 282 6.07 2.82 -25.77
C LYS A 282 6.57 2.83 -24.32
N ARG A 283 5.89 3.58 -23.44
CA ARG A 283 6.22 3.60 -22.01
C ARG A 283 6.05 2.24 -21.34
N LEU A 284 5.05 1.46 -21.74
CA LEU A 284 4.82 0.10 -21.21
C LEU A 284 5.99 -0.81 -21.56
N ASN A 285 6.40 -0.82 -22.84
CA ASN A 285 7.52 -1.63 -23.32
C ASN A 285 8.87 -1.19 -22.73
N ALA A 286 9.06 0.11 -22.49
CA ALA A 286 10.29 0.63 -21.90
C ALA A 286 10.53 0.11 -20.46
N ARG A 287 9.46 -0.16 -19.70
CA ARG A 287 9.57 -0.76 -18.36
C ARG A 287 9.96 -2.24 -18.39
N SER A 288 9.64 -2.94 -19.47
CA SER A 288 9.91 -4.37 -19.65
C SER A 288 11.21 -4.65 -20.42
N GLY A 289 12.07 -3.64 -20.57
CA GLY A 289 13.36 -3.76 -21.27
C GLY A 289 14.30 -4.80 -20.65
N PRO A 290 15.36 -5.21 -21.38
CA PRO A 290 16.26 -6.30 -20.98
C PRO A 290 17.08 -5.93 -19.74
N GLY A 291 16.48 -6.12 -18.56
CA GLY A 291 17.18 -6.11 -17.29
C GLY A 291 17.99 -7.40 -17.16
N ARG A 292 19.31 -7.28 -17.01
CA ARG A 292 20.18 -8.39 -16.63
C ARG A 292 19.71 -8.85 -15.26
N SER A 293 19.05 -10.01 -15.18
CA SER A 293 18.60 -10.57 -13.91
C SER A 293 19.78 -10.61 -12.95
N PRO A 294 19.64 -10.05 -11.72
CA PRO A 294 20.65 -10.27 -10.70
C PRO A 294 20.86 -11.79 -10.52
N ALA A 295 22.11 -12.21 -10.34
CA ALA A 295 22.39 -13.57 -9.89
C ALA A 295 21.58 -13.84 -8.61
N PRO A 296 21.07 -15.08 -8.40
CA PRO A 296 20.27 -15.41 -7.23
C PRO A 296 20.98 -14.94 -5.96
N SER A 297 20.28 -14.14 -5.15
CA SER A 297 20.78 -13.70 -3.86
C SER A 297 21.11 -14.92 -2.99
N GLY A 298 22.34 -14.97 -2.47
CA GLY A 298 22.82 -16.06 -1.63
C GLY A 298 21.87 -16.34 -0.47
N CYS A 299 21.61 -17.61 -0.20
CA CYS A 299 20.70 -18.04 0.85
C CYS A 299 21.16 -17.52 2.23
N ALA A 300 20.20 -17.03 3.02
CA ALA A 300 20.40 -16.86 4.45
C ALA A 300 20.68 -18.23 5.07
N THR A 301 21.88 -18.45 5.59
CA THR A 301 22.19 -19.64 6.37
C THR A 301 21.57 -19.51 7.75
N SER A 302 20.84 -20.53 8.21
CA SER A 302 20.39 -20.63 9.60
C SER A 302 21.59 -20.59 10.54
N VAL A 303 21.52 -19.73 11.58
CA VAL A 303 22.49 -19.74 12.69
C VAL A 303 22.22 -21.03 13.50
N PRO A 304 23.23 -21.87 13.77
CA PRO A 304 23.05 -23.07 14.58
C PRO A 304 22.46 -22.71 15.96
N LEU A 305 21.49 -23.51 16.42
CA LEU A 305 20.85 -23.33 17.73
C LEU A 305 21.77 -23.69 18.90
N GLU A 306 22.96 -24.25 18.63
CA GLU A 306 23.99 -24.54 19.63
C GLU A 306 25.40 -24.22 19.07
N PRO A 307 26.27 -23.57 19.86
CA PRO A 307 27.58 -23.08 19.38
C PRO A 307 28.61 -24.18 19.05
N ASP A 308 28.37 -25.43 19.44
CA ASP A 308 29.37 -26.51 19.37
C ASP A 308 29.04 -27.63 18.37
N THR A 309 28.06 -27.45 17.47
CA THR A 309 27.85 -28.42 16.38
C THR A 309 28.83 -28.15 15.22
N PRO A 310 29.79 -29.04 14.92
CA PRO A 310 30.69 -28.85 13.79
C PRO A 310 29.90 -28.91 12.48
N VAL A 311 29.94 -27.82 11.72
CA VAL A 311 29.45 -27.78 10.33
C VAL A 311 30.30 -28.76 9.51
N HIS A 312 29.70 -29.87 9.08
CA HIS A 312 30.33 -30.77 8.12
C HIS A 312 30.44 -30.05 6.76
N SER A 313 31.63 -29.57 6.46
CA SER A 313 32.01 -29.06 5.14
C SER A 313 32.08 -30.22 4.15
N GLY A 314 30.95 -30.62 3.58
CA GLY A 314 30.90 -31.72 2.62
C GLY A 314 29.53 -32.02 2.04
N ASP A 315 28.44 -31.72 2.74
CA ASP A 315 27.11 -31.92 2.17
C ASP A 315 26.73 -30.73 1.28
N PRO A 316 26.36 -30.94 0.01
CA PRO A 316 25.81 -29.87 -0.81
C PRO A 316 24.51 -29.41 -0.15
N LEU A 317 24.54 -28.20 0.41
CA LEU A 317 23.33 -27.52 0.86
C LEU A 317 22.32 -27.55 -0.30
N PRO A 318 21.04 -27.92 -0.07
CA PRO A 318 20.01 -27.98 -1.11
C PRO A 318 19.57 -26.58 -1.58
N CYS A 319 20.51 -25.65 -1.67
CA CYS A 319 20.35 -24.23 -1.93
C CYS A 319 20.76 -23.83 -3.34
N ASN A 320 21.11 -24.77 -4.20
CA ASN A 320 21.17 -24.53 -5.64
C ASN A 320 19.93 -25.15 -6.28
N PRO A 321 18.74 -24.49 -6.23
CA PRO A 321 17.75 -24.83 -7.25
C PRO A 321 18.44 -24.57 -8.58
N GLU A 322 18.49 -25.56 -9.46
CA GLU A 322 18.92 -25.36 -10.84
C GLU A 322 18.33 -24.04 -11.33
N PRO A 323 19.12 -23.14 -11.97
CA PRO A 323 18.63 -21.85 -12.40
C PRO A 323 17.34 -22.08 -13.19
N ARG A 324 16.20 -21.70 -12.59
CA ARG A 324 14.90 -21.93 -13.20
C ARG A 324 14.98 -21.36 -14.61
N PRO A 325 14.66 -22.15 -15.66
CA PRO A 325 14.83 -21.71 -17.03
C PRO A 325 14.19 -20.33 -17.18
N ILE A 326 15.00 -19.31 -17.44
CA ILE A 326 14.49 -17.97 -17.70
C ILE A 326 13.60 -18.11 -18.93
N LYS A 327 12.30 -17.83 -18.77
CA LYS A 327 11.38 -17.89 -19.90
C LYS A 327 11.93 -16.96 -20.99
N PRO A 328 12.01 -17.40 -22.26
CA PRO A 328 12.53 -16.54 -23.31
C PRO A 328 11.68 -15.26 -23.43
N PRO A 329 12.30 -14.14 -23.85
CA PRO A 329 11.55 -12.94 -24.20
C PRO A 329 10.43 -13.29 -25.18
N ARG A 330 9.28 -12.65 -25.02
CA ARG A 330 8.10 -12.96 -25.81
C ARG A 330 7.37 -11.70 -26.21
N THR A 331 6.89 -11.69 -27.45
CA THR A 331 6.01 -10.65 -27.95
C THR A 331 4.55 -11.04 -27.74
N GLU A 332 3.72 -10.10 -27.32
CA GLU A 332 2.27 -10.27 -27.20
C GLU A 332 1.54 -9.21 -28.03
N GLN A 333 0.44 -9.63 -28.65
CA GLN A 333 -0.27 -8.83 -29.64
C GLN A 333 -1.38 -8.02 -28.99
N VAL A 334 -1.29 -6.69 -29.07
CA VAL A 334 -2.33 -5.75 -28.65
C VAL A 334 -3.35 -5.62 -29.78
N ARG A 335 -4.61 -5.95 -29.48
CA ARG A 335 -5.73 -5.94 -30.43
C ARG A 335 -6.55 -4.66 -30.34
N ALA A 336 -6.70 -4.12 -29.15
CA ALA A 336 -7.49 -2.93 -28.89
C ALA A 336 -6.89 -2.12 -27.75
N ALA A 337 -7.21 -0.82 -27.71
CA ALA A 337 -6.88 0.07 -26.63
C ALA A 337 -8.06 0.98 -26.34
N VAL A 338 -8.43 1.10 -25.06
CA VAL A 338 -9.47 2.03 -24.62
C VAL A 338 -8.96 2.87 -23.47
N VAL A 339 -9.46 4.10 -23.34
CA VAL A 339 -9.20 4.91 -22.14
C VAL A 339 -10.03 4.36 -21.00
N GLY A 340 -9.38 4.13 -19.87
CA GLY A 340 -9.98 3.72 -18.62
C GLY A 340 -9.21 4.28 -17.45
N LEU A 341 -9.26 3.58 -16.34
CA LEU A 341 -8.69 4.00 -15.06
C LEU A 341 -7.86 2.88 -14.45
N ALA A 342 -6.74 3.25 -13.83
CA ALA A 342 -5.88 2.33 -13.09
C ALA A 342 -5.58 2.89 -11.68
N PRO A 343 -5.31 2.02 -10.69
CA PRO A 343 -4.85 2.47 -9.38
C PRO A 343 -3.63 3.40 -9.48
N GLY A 344 -3.68 4.50 -8.75
CA GLY A 344 -2.59 5.46 -8.69
C GLY A 344 -2.74 6.39 -7.50
N THR A 345 -1.96 7.47 -7.51
CA THR A 345 -2.00 8.51 -6.49
C THR A 345 -2.60 9.78 -7.09
N VAL A 346 -3.58 10.36 -6.42
CA VAL A 346 -4.23 11.63 -6.79
C VAL A 346 -4.19 12.52 -5.56
N ASP A 347 -3.58 13.70 -5.68
CA ASP A 347 -3.43 14.67 -4.59
C ASP A 347 -2.86 14.05 -3.28
N GLY A 348 -1.89 13.14 -3.43
CA GLY A 348 -1.21 12.48 -2.32
C GLY A 348 -1.98 11.32 -1.66
N VAL A 349 -3.19 11.01 -2.12
CA VAL A 349 -3.98 9.87 -1.61
C VAL A 349 -4.19 8.82 -2.69
N ARG A 350 -4.49 7.59 -2.27
CA ARG A 350 -4.83 6.50 -3.19
C ARG A 350 -6.07 6.87 -4.01
N GLY A 351 -6.05 6.55 -5.29
CA GLY A 351 -7.15 6.84 -6.20
C GLY A 351 -7.01 6.10 -7.52
N LEU A 352 -7.67 6.65 -8.54
CA LEU A 352 -7.69 6.19 -9.90
C LEU A 352 -7.19 7.29 -10.83
N VAL A 353 -6.18 6.97 -11.63
CA VAL A 353 -5.63 7.86 -12.64
C VAL A 353 -6.03 7.38 -14.04
N PRO A 354 -6.15 8.30 -15.02
CA PRO A 354 -6.35 7.90 -16.41
C PRO A 354 -5.29 6.91 -16.90
N ALA A 355 -5.73 5.88 -17.61
CA ALA A 355 -4.88 4.83 -18.15
C ALA A 355 -5.37 4.37 -19.52
N TRP A 356 -4.45 3.87 -20.33
CA TRP A 356 -4.79 3.04 -21.49
C TRP A 356 -4.91 1.60 -21.04
N LEU A 357 -6.05 0.99 -21.35
CA LEU A 357 -6.32 -0.42 -21.14
C LEU A 357 -6.13 -1.14 -22.48
N PHE A 358 -5.04 -1.88 -22.59
CA PHE A 358 -4.67 -2.64 -23.80
C PHE A 358 -5.23 -4.05 -23.70
N GLU A 359 -6.08 -4.43 -24.67
CA GLU A 359 -6.51 -5.80 -24.82
C GLU A 359 -5.42 -6.60 -25.55
N VAL A 360 -4.85 -7.56 -24.86
CA VAL A 360 -3.78 -8.42 -25.34
C VAL A 360 -4.33 -9.79 -25.71
N ALA A 361 -3.98 -10.25 -26.90
CA ALA A 361 -4.34 -11.55 -27.43
C ALA A 361 -3.91 -12.69 -26.49
N GLY A 362 -4.85 -13.59 -26.20
CA GLY A 362 -4.52 -14.85 -25.52
C GLY A 362 -3.64 -15.75 -26.40
N LYS A 363 -2.80 -16.56 -25.75
CA LYS A 363 -1.89 -17.51 -26.41
C LYS A 363 -2.55 -18.87 -26.58
N GLY A 364 -2.27 -19.54 -27.70
CA GLY A 364 -2.69 -20.93 -27.93
C GLY A 364 -4.21 -21.15 -27.87
N GLY A 365 -5.01 -20.17 -28.26
CA GLY A 365 -6.48 -20.22 -28.14
C GLY A 365 -7.01 -19.89 -26.74
N GLY A 366 -6.14 -19.55 -25.80
CA GLY A 366 -6.52 -18.99 -24.50
C GLY A 366 -7.21 -17.63 -24.63
N PRO A 367 -7.91 -17.18 -23.58
CA PRO A 367 -8.67 -15.95 -23.64
C PRO A 367 -7.75 -14.71 -23.61
N ALA A 368 -8.25 -13.60 -24.14
CA ALA A 368 -7.58 -12.31 -24.04
C ALA A 368 -7.48 -11.83 -22.58
N HIS A 369 -6.53 -10.93 -22.34
CA HIS A 369 -6.36 -10.28 -21.04
C HIS A 369 -6.03 -8.79 -21.23
N THR A 370 -6.25 -8.01 -20.19
CA THR A 370 -6.06 -6.55 -20.23
C THR A 370 -4.79 -6.16 -19.49
N VAL A 371 -3.99 -5.29 -20.12
CA VAL A 371 -2.82 -4.66 -19.50
C VAL A 371 -3.08 -3.16 -19.38
N ALA A 372 -2.98 -2.63 -18.17
CA ALA A 372 -3.19 -1.20 -17.92
C ALA A 372 -1.87 -0.45 -17.88
N GLN A 373 -1.87 0.75 -18.45
CA GLN A 373 -0.73 1.65 -18.42
C GLN A 373 -1.21 3.08 -18.14
N PRO A 374 -0.75 3.73 -17.05
CA PRO A 374 -1.08 5.12 -16.77
C PRO A 374 -0.80 6.03 -17.97
N ALA A 375 -1.78 6.87 -18.29
CA ALA A 375 -1.81 7.68 -19.50
C ALA A 375 -1.58 9.17 -19.22
N VAL A 376 -1.44 9.56 -17.95
CA VAL A 376 -1.21 10.96 -17.58
C VAL A 376 0.02 11.49 -18.31
N GLU A 377 -0.12 12.63 -18.97
CA GLU A 377 1.02 13.40 -19.43
C GLU A 377 1.79 13.85 -18.20
N GLU A 378 2.95 13.23 -17.98
CA GLU A 378 3.88 13.74 -17.00
C GLU A 378 4.27 15.14 -17.46
N PRO A 379 4.28 16.14 -16.56
CA PRO A 379 4.78 17.45 -16.92
C PRO A 379 6.14 17.24 -17.58
N LYS A 380 6.31 17.77 -18.80
CA LYS A 380 7.59 17.75 -19.48
C LYS A 380 8.56 18.43 -18.54
N GLY A 381 9.32 17.62 -17.80
CA GLY A 381 10.47 18.10 -17.07
C GLY A 381 11.33 18.77 -18.11
N ASP A 382 11.49 20.07 -17.97
CA ASP A 382 12.71 20.77 -18.33
C ASP A 382 13.87 19.84 -17.94
N GLY A 383 14.46 19.23 -18.98
CA GLY A 383 15.21 17.99 -18.86
C GLY A 383 16.15 17.97 -17.66
N GLY A 384 15.91 17.02 -16.77
CA GLY A 384 16.77 16.74 -15.63
C GLY A 384 16.34 17.36 -14.31
N ALA A 385 15.61 18.48 -14.27
CA ALA A 385 15.35 19.15 -13.00
C ALA A 385 14.07 18.62 -12.29
N GLY A 386 14.24 17.91 -11.18
CA GLY A 386 13.16 17.63 -10.23
C GLY A 386 12.83 18.85 -9.38
N THR A 387 11.80 18.74 -8.53
CA THR A 387 11.60 19.67 -7.41
C THR A 387 11.52 18.89 -6.12
N VAL A 388 11.88 19.49 -4.99
CA VAL A 388 11.77 18.88 -3.65
C VAL A 388 10.99 19.80 -2.71
N PRO A 389 10.20 19.26 -1.76
CA PRO A 389 9.41 20.09 -0.86
C PRO A 389 10.28 20.63 0.28
N GLY A 390 10.06 21.89 0.66
CA GLY A 390 10.55 22.39 1.95
C GLY A 390 9.79 21.78 3.13
N PHE A 391 10.41 21.75 4.30
CA PHE A 391 9.74 21.36 5.56
C PHE A 391 9.71 22.48 6.60
N SER A 392 10.54 23.52 6.47
CA SER A 392 10.51 24.70 7.33
C SER A 392 11.22 25.89 6.69
N TYR A 393 11.04 27.08 7.25
CA TYR A 393 11.80 28.26 6.85
C TYR A 393 12.25 29.10 8.05
N SER A 394 13.30 29.89 7.86
CA SER A 394 13.69 30.98 8.76
C SER A 394 13.88 32.26 7.95
N GLU A 395 13.74 33.41 8.59
CA GLU A 395 13.91 34.71 7.95
C GLU A 395 14.78 35.64 8.77
N GLY A 396 15.46 36.56 8.07
CA GLY A 396 16.23 37.63 8.68
C GLY A 396 16.31 38.82 7.73
N ASP A 397 15.77 39.97 8.14
CA ASP A 397 15.58 41.15 7.30
C ASP A 397 14.89 40.80 5.96
N ARG A 398 15.69 40.74 4.87
CA ARG A 398 15.28 40.39 3.51
C ARG A 398 15.85 39.05 3.05
N LYS A 399 16.25 38.18 3.97
CA LYS A 399 16.73 36.83 3.67
C LYS A 399 15.66 35.85 4.10
N LEU A 400 15.31 34.94 3.19
CA LEU A 400 14.45 33.80 3.44
C LEU A 400 15.29 32.54 3.24
N THR A 401 15.46 31.76 4.30
CA THR A 401 16.14 30.47 4.25
C THR A 401 15.11 29.36 4.35
N VAL A 402 15.11 28.43 3.40
CA VAL A 402 14.18 27.30 3.35
C VAL A 402 14.98 26.02 3.60
N ASN A 403 14.51 25.18 4.53
CA ASN A 403 15.10 23.89 4.84
C ASN A 403 14.32 22.77 4.17
N PHE A 404 15.04 21.78 3.63
CA PHE A 404 14.49 20.70 2.84
C PHE A 404 15.40 19.46 2.89
N TRP A 405 14.84 18.32 2.51
CA TRP A 405 15.62 17.09 2.32
C TRP A 405 16.04 16.98 0.85
N GLY A 406 17.35 16.88 0.60
CA GLY A 406 17.93 16.73 -0.72
C GLY A 406 18.78 15.46 -0.84
N GLY A 407 18.72 14.77 -1.98
CA GLY A 407 19.67 13.72 -2.33
C GLY A 407 21.08 14.26 -2.60
N ALA A 408 22.10 13.47 -2.22
CA ALA A 408 23.51 13.86 -2.31
C ALA A 408 24.07 14.02 -3.75
N CYS A 409 23.38 13.57 -4.79
CA CYS A 409 23.90 13.60 -6.17
C CYS A 409 23.41 14.77 -7.02
N SER A 410 22.64 15.69 -6.44
CA SER A 410 22.06 16.82 -7.17
C SER A 410 22.56 18.15 -6.65
N ASP A 411 22.50 19.16 -7.52
CA ASP A 411 22.62 20.56 -7.16
C ASP A 411 21.22 21.13 -6.94
N TYR A 412 21.07 22.05 -5.98
CA TYR A 412 19.77 22.62 -5.63
C TYR A 412 19.73 24.12 -5.83
N GLY A 413 18.58 24.61 -6.32
CA GLY A 413 18.30 26.03 -6.50
C GLY A 413 16.99 26.43 -5.84
N LEU A 414 16.91 27.65 -5.30
CA LEU A 414 15.70 28.19 -4.69
C LEU A 414 15.16 29.34 -5.55
N GLU A 415 13.98 29.15 -6.13
CA GLU A 415 13.22 30.21 -6.78
C GLU A 415 12.18 30.77 -5.82
N VAL A 416 12.06 32.11 -5.83
CA VAL A 416 11.10 32.83 -4.99
C VAL A 416 10.25 33.75 -5.86
N ARG A 417 8.93 33.78 -5.60
CA ARG A 417 8.02 34.76 -6.17
C ARG A 417 7.25 35.46 -5.07
N GLU A 418 7.42 36.77 -4.99
CA GLU A 418 6.78 37.60 -3.97
C GLU A 418 5.45 38.15 -4.47
N SER A 419 4.47 38.15 -3.56
CA SER A 419 3.21 38.85 -3.71
C SER A 419 2.93 39.68 -2.46
N ALA A 420 1.81 40.40 -2.46
CA ALA A 420 1.39 41.20 -1.31
C ALA A 420 1.03 40.34 -0.07
N GLN A 421 0.60 39.08 -0.26
CA GLN A 421 0.07 38.22 0.82
C GLN A 421 0.93 37.00 1.11
N SER A 422 1.75 36.57 0.16
CA SER A 422 2.56 35.37 0.28
C SER A 422 3.85 35.45 -0.52
N VAL A 423 4.79 34.60 -0.15
CA VAL A 423 6.04 34.33 -0.84
C VAL A 423 6.01 32.86 -1.27
N LEU A 424 5.93 32.63 -2.57
CA LEU A 424 5.97 31.28 -3.13
C LEU A 424 7.42 30.84 -3.26
N VAL A 425 7.73 29.63 -2.80
CA VAL A 425 9.08 29.05 -2.90
C VAL A 425 9.05 27.76 -3.71
N LYS A 426 10.04 27.58 -4.58
CA LYS A 426 10.22 26.37 -5.38
C LYS A 426 11.69 25.94 -5.30
N ILE A 427 11.93 24.74 -4.78
CA ILE A 427 13.26 24.16 -4.69
C ILE A 427 13.46 23.24 -5.90
N ILE A 428 14.42 23.59 -6.74
CA ILE A 428 14.79 22.87 -7.95
C ILE A 428 15.92 21.89 -7.60
N ASP A 429 15.75 20.64 -7.98
CA ASP A 429 16.71 19.53 -7.82
C ASP A 429 17.29 19.21 -9.20
N THR A 430 18.58 19.47 -9.41
CA THR A 430 19.26 19.22 -10.69
C THR A 430 20.30 18.11 -10.52
N PRO A 431 20.06 16.88 -11.02
CA PRO A 431 21.01 15.78 -10.97
C PRO A 431 22.31 16.15 -11.66
N ARG A 432 23.44 16.00 -10.96
CA ARG A 432 24.77 16.32 -11.51
C ARG A 432 25.16 15.38 -12.66
N GLN A 433 24.66 14.14 -12.62
CA GLN A 433 24.93 13.13 -13.64
C GLN A 433 23.62 12.42 -14.03
N PRO A 434 22.86 13.00 -14.97
CA PRO A 434 21.62 12.40 -15.45
C PRO A 434 21.85 10.96 -15.94
N GLY A 435 21.02 10.02 -15.48
CA GLY A 435 21.08 8.61 -15.87
C GLY A 435 22.08 7.75 -15.08
N ARG A 436 22.86 8.32 -14.15
CA ARG A 436 23.70 7.54 -13.24
C ARG A 436 22.96 7.26 -11.93
N ALA A 437 23.06 6.03 -11.42
CA ALA A 437 22.47 5.66 -10.15
C ALA A 437 23.04 6.55 -9.02
N CYS A 438 22.15 7.17 -8.26
CA CYS A 438 22.50 7.92 -7.05
C CYS A 438 22.23 7.07 -5.81
N ILE A 439 23.08 7.18 -4.80
CA ILE A 439 22.83 6.58 -3.49
C ILE A 439 21.61 7.26 -2.84
N LEU A 440 20.68 6.47 -2.28
CA LEU A 440 19.46 6.96 -1.65
C LEU A 440 19.74 7.50 -0.23
N ILE A 441 20.56 8.54 -0.13
CA ILE A 441 20.80 9.30 1.09
C ILE A 441 20.18 10.68 0.92
N ALA A 442 19.23 11.01 1.79
CA ALA A 442 18.68 12.34 1.93
C ALA A 442 19.46 13.10 3.02
N GLU A 443 19.96 14.27 2.68
CA GLU A 443 20.65 15.19 3.57
C GLU A 443 19.72 16.34 3.94
N ASP A 444 19.81 16.82 5.18
CA ASP A 444 19.14 18.05 5.61
C ASP A 444 19.93 19.24 5.03
N MET A 445 19.27 20.00 4.17
CA MET A 445 19.89 21.08 3.41
C MET A 445 19.08 22.37 3.58
N SER A 446 19.76 23.50 3.39
CA SER A 446 19.13 24.81 3.41
C SER A 446 19.58 25.66 2.21
N LEU A 447 18.64 26.43 1.67
CA LEU A 447 18.89 27.41 0.63
C LEU A 447 18.36 28.77 1.05
N THR A 448 19.13 29.83 0.79
CA THR A 448 18.76 31.19 1.13
C THR A 448 18.51 32.01 -0.14
N ALA A 449 17.37 32.67 -0.20
CA ALA A 449 17.04 33.67 -1.21
C ALA A 449 16.93 35.07 -0.57
N LYS A 450 17.21 36.10 -1.38
CA LYS A 450 17.01 37.49 -0.99
C LYS A 450 15.68 37.98 -1.51
N LEU A 451 14.83 38.44 -0.61
CA LEU A 451 13.56 39.08 -0.91
C LEU A 451 13.76 40.56 -1.32
N GLU A 452 12.87 41.07 -2.15
CA GLU A 452 12.73 42.47 -2.49
C GLU A 452 12.38 43.29 -1.24
N GLN A 453 11.43 42.78 -0.45
CA GLN A 453 10.96 43.37 0.82
C GLN A 453 11.05 42.37 1.97
N PRO A 454 11.16 42.84 3.24
CA PRO A 454 11.13 41.94 4.40
C PRO A 454 9.88 41.06 4.41
N LEU A 455 9.99 39.82 4.90
CA LEU A 455 8.89 38.85 4.84
C LEU A 455 7.60 39.39 5.50
N GLY A 456 7.72 40.00 6.68
CA GLY A 456 6.59 40.52 7.44
C GLY A 456 5.59 39.41 7.81
N ASP A 457 4.30 39.70 7.65
CA ASP A 457 3.21 38.76 7.92
C ASP A 457 2.85 37.86 6.72
N ARG A 458 3.64 37.93 5.63
CA ARG A 458 3.39 37.14 4.43
C ARG A 458 3.70 35.68 4.67
N LYS A 459 2.81 34.81 4.19
CA LYS A 459 2.96 33.36 4.29
C LYS A 459 4.00 32.83 3.32
N VAL A 460 4.77 31.83 3.72
CA VAL A 460 5.69 31.12 2.82
C VAL A 460 5.01 29.84 2.34
N ILE A 461 4.78 29.71 1.04
CA ILE A 461 4.05 28.58 0.46
C ILE A 461 4.99 27.81 -0.47
N ASP A 462 5.16 26.51 -0.21
CA ASP A 462 5.94 25.61 -1.05
C ASP A 462 5.12 25.22 -2.30
N VAL A 463 5.65 25.49 -3.48
CA VAL A 463 4.95 25.27 -4.75
C VAL A 463 4.72 23.78 -5.04
N LYS A 464 5.60 22.90 -4.55
CA LYS A 464 5.52 21.46 -4.83
C LYS A 464 4.41 20.78 -4.01
N SER A 465 4.36 21.06 -2.72
CA SER A 465 3.37 20.51 -1.77
C SER A 465 2.06 21.32 -1.76
N GLY A 466 2.10 22.59 -2.16
CA GLY A 466 1.00 23.53 -2.02
C GLY A 466 0.73 23.95 -0.56
N GLN A 467 1.60 23.57 0.37
CA GLN A 467 1.42 23.81 1.80
C GLN A 467 2.17 25.05 2.29
N GLU A 468 1.65 25.67 3.34
CA GLU A 468 2.35 26.72 4.10
C GLU A 468 3.48 26.08 4.91
N LEU A 469 4.70 26.56 4.72
CA LEU A 469 5.85 26.07 5.48
C LEU A 469 5.81 26.65 6.89
N PRO A 470 6.10 25.86 7.93
CA PRO A 470 6.22 26.38 9.28
C PRO A 470 7.51 27.19 9.45
N ARG A 471 7.42 28.31 10.18
CA ARG A 471 8.59 29.08 10.64
C ARG A 471 9.36 28.27 11.68
N GLN A 472 10.69 28.20 11.57
CA GLN A 472 11.56 27.64 12.59
C GLN A 472 11.50 28.51 13.85
N SER A 473 11.31 27.85 14.98
CA SER A 473 11.26 28.45 16.32
C SER A 473 12.62 28.93 16.80
#